data_AF-A0AAD7FEN3-F1
#
_entry.id   AF-A0AAD7FEN3-F1
#
_cell.length_a   1.000
_cell.length_b   1.000
_cell.length_c   1.000
_cell.angle_alpha   90.00
_cell.angle_beta   90.00
_cell.angle_gamma   90.00
#
_symmetry.space_group_name_H-M   'P 1'
#
loop_
_entity.id
_entity.type
_entity.pdbx_description
1 polymer ?
#
loop_
_entity_poly.entity_id
_entity_poly.type
_entity_poly.pdbx_seq_one_letter_code
_entity_poly.pdbx_strand_id
1 'polypeptide(L)'
;MTKLEDLPPELALEIIPHMPLKGLIAAEGVCREWKAFVAIADIYPPRRALFELYQKIVRDPLFCDLETRPWLWANLERFDRQAYLDYILSQHNYIPEDFRLWILEWPNKAVIACAWPGLPEAYCAK
;
A
#
# COMPACT_ATOMS: atom_id res chain seq x y z
N MET A 1 -7.38 29.01 11.44
CA MET A 1 -6.91 27.72 10.90
C MET A 1 -8.15 26.89 10.66
N THR A 2 -8.57 26.75 9.40
CA THR A 2 -9.64 25.83 9.00
C THR A 2 -9.13 24.42 9.16
N LYS A 3 -9.82 23.62 9.96
CA LYS A 3 -9.57 22.19 10.07
C LYS A 3 -10.16 21.51 8.84
N LEU A 4 -9.60 20.36 8.47
CA LEU A 4 -10.17 19.54 7.39
C LEU A 4 -11.57 19.01 7.75
N GLU A 5 -11.92 19.04 9.04
CA GLU A 5 -13.25 18.81 9.60
C GLU A 5 -14.27 19.90 9.21
N ASP A 6 -13.79 21.08 8.78
CA ASP A 6 -14.63 22.18 8.29
C ASP A 6 -14.92 22.05 6.78
N LEU A 7 -14.37 21.03 6.11
CA LEU A 7 -14.55 20.80 4.69
C LEU A 7 -15.93 20.18 4.44
N PRO A 8 -16.71 20.69 3.46
CA PRO A 8 -17.92 20.01 3.00
C PRO A 8 -17.64 18.53 2.65
N PRO A 9 -18.52 17.59 3.04
CA PRO A 9 -18.36 16.16 2.75
C PRO A 9 -18.10 15.84 1.28
N GLU A 10 -18.69 16.62 0.37
CA GLU A 10 -18.53 16.49 -1.08
C GLU A 10 -17.08 16.72 -1.49
N LEU A 11 -16.41 17.72 -0.91
CA LEU A 11 -15.01 17.99 -1.19
C LEU A 11 -14.10 16.90 -0.62
N ALA A 12 -14.46 16.31 0.53
CA ALA A 12 -13.72 15.17 1.06
C ALA A 12 -13.82 13.95 0.13
N LEU A 13 -15.00 13.69 -0.44
CA LEU A 13 -15.24 12.61 -1.39
C LEU A 13 -14.54 12.82 -2.73
N GLU A 14 -14.31 14.05 -3.15
CA GLU A 14 -13.49 14.37 -4.33
C GLU A 14 -11.99 14.20 -4.06
N ILE A 15 -11.52 14.50 -2.84
CA ILE A 15 -10.08 14.42 -2.51
C ILE A 15 -9.61 12.97 -2.32
N ILE A 16 -10.41 12.13 -1.65
CA ILE A 16 -10.03 10.77 -1.25
C ILE A 16 -9.59 9.88 -2.44
N PRO A 17 -10.30 9.83 -3.58
CA PRO A 17 -9.89 9.04 -4.76
C PRO A 17 -8.48 9.33 -5.27
N HIS A 18 -8.01 10.56 -5.09
CA HIS A 18 -6.70 11.01 -5.55
C HIS A 18 -5.58 10.76 -4.53
N MET A 19 -5.90 10.26 -3.33
CA MET A 19 -4.88 9.91 -2.36
C MET A 19 -4.13 8.65 -2.79
N PRO A 20 -2.79 8.60 -2.59
CA PRO A 20 -2.05 7.36 -2.73
C PRO A 20 -2.47 6.37 -1.63
N LEU A 21 -2.15 5.08 -1.79
CA LEU A 21 -2.50 4.01 -0.85
C LEU A 21 -2.17 4.35 0.62
N LYS A 22 -1.00 4.92 0.89
CA LYS A 22 -0.61 5.34 2.25
C LYS A 22 -1.52 6.44 2.80
N GLY A 23 -2.00 7.34 1.94
CA GLY A 23 -2.98 8.37 2.28
C GLY A 23 -4.32 7.76 2.62
N LEU A 24 -4.79 6.76 1.84
CA LEU A 24 -6.02 6.02 2.14
C LEU A 24 -5.95 5.26 3.47
N ILE A 25 -4.81 4.62 3.75
CA ILE A 25 -4.55 3.94 5.03
C ILE A 25 -4.59 4.92 6.19
N ALA A 26 -3.95 6.08 6.04
CA ALA A 26 -3.97 7.12 7.06
C ALA A 26 -5.38 7.68 7.27
N ALA A 27 -6.09 7.97 6.18
CA ALA A 27 -7.47 8.48 6.16
C ALA A 27 -8.43 7.55 6.92
N GLU A 28 -8.35 6.23 6.71
CA GLU A 28 -9.18 5.27 7.44
C GLU A 28 -8.97 5.33 8.97
N GLY A 29 -7.76 5.71 9.40
CA GLY A 29 -7.37 5.78 10.81
C GLY A 29 -7.71 7.09 11.53
N VAL A 30 -8.18 8.13 10.82
CA VAL A 30 -8.40 9.47 11.42
C VAL A 30 -9.60 9.48 12.37
N CYS A 31 -10.80 9.21 11.85
CA CYS A 31 -12.03 9.14 12.63
C CYS A 31 -13.11 8.32 11.90
N ARG A 32 -14.28 8.11 12.53
CA ARG A 32 -15.38 7.31 11.96
C ARG A 32 -15.91 7.88 10.64
N GLU A 33 -15.93 9.20 10.51
CA GLU A 33 -16.42 9.89 9.32
C GLU A 33 -15.48 9.70 8.13
N TRP A 34 -14.18 9.91 8.33
CA TRP A 34 -13.16 9.66 7.32
C TRP A 34 -13.14 8.21 6.85
N LYS A 35 -13.29 7.26 7.79
CA LYS A 35 -13.46 5.85 7.46
C LYS A 35 -14.69 5.59 6.58
N ALA A 36 -15.81 6.27 6.85
CA ALA A 36 -17.02 6.16 6.04
C ALA A 36 -16.81 6.75 4.64
N PHE A 37 -16.14 7.91 4.52
CA PHE A 37 -15.82 8.49 3.22
C PHE A 37 -14.90 7.60 2.39
N VAL A 38 -13.85 7.02 2.98
CA VAL A 38 -12.97 6.06 2.29
C VAL A 38 -13.76 4.83 1.82
N ALA A 39 -14.79 4.40 2.54
CA ALA A 39 -15.61 3.27 2.14
C ALA A 39 -16.47 3.55 0.89
N ILE A 40 -16.98 4.78 0.72
CA ILE A 40 -17.91 5.15 -0.36
C ILE A 40 -17.25 5.90 -1.53
N ALA A 41 -16.04 6.43 -1.36
CA ALA A 41 -15.34 7.18 -2.39
C ALA A 41 -15.03 6.32 -3.63
N ASP A 42 -15.11 6.94 -4.81
CA ASP A 42 -14.83 6.34 -6.12
C ASP A 42 -13.32 6.16 -6.35
N ILE A 43 -12.71 5.28 -5.58
CA ILE A 43 -11.28 4.99 -5.65
C ILE A 43 -11.00 4.10 -6.85
N TYR A 44 -9.98 4.48 -7.64
CA TYR A 44 -9.48 3.69 -8.78
C TYR A 44 -9.35 2.19 -8.41
N PRO A 45 -9.95 1.26 -9.18
CA PRO A 45 -10.15 -0.12 -8.71
C PRO A 45 -8.89 -0.87 -8.27
N PRO A 46 -7.75 -0.79 -8.97
CA PRO A 46 -6.49 -1.40 -8.52
C PRO A 46 -6.01 -0.88 -7.17
N ARG A 47 -6.15 0.43 -6.92
CA ARG A 47 -5.78 1.03 -5.63
C ARG A 47 -6.72 0.57 -4.53
N ARG A 48 -8.02 0.42 -4.83
CA ARG A 48 -8.99 -0.14 -3.88
C ARG A 48 -8.66 -1.59 -3.53
N ALA A 49 -8.33 -2.42 -4.52
CA ALA A 49 -7.93 -3.80 -4.29
C ALA A 49 -6.67 -3.90 -3.40
N LEU A 50 -5.66 -3.05 -3.63
CA LEU A 50 -4.48 -2.97 -2.77
C LEU A 50 -4.82 -2.51 -1.34
N PHE A 51 -5.73 -1.54 -1.20
CA PHE A 51 -6.20 -1.08 0.10
C PHE A 51 -6.92 -2.19 0.89
N GLU A 52 -7.82 -2.92 0.24
CA GLU A 52 -8.51 -4.07 0.84
C GLU A 52 -7.54 -5.20 1.20
N LEU A 53 -6.56 -5.48 0.34
CA LEU A 53 -5.50 -6.44 0.63
C LEU A 53 -4.70 -6.03 1.87
N TYR A 54 -4.32 -4.76 1.98
CA TYR A 54 -3.64 -4.23 3.15
C TYR A 54 -4.48 -4.43 4.42
N GLN A 55 -5.76 -4.07 4.38
CA GLN A 55 -6.66 -4.25 5.52
C GLN A 55 -6.79 -5.72 5.92
N LYS A 56 -6.89 -6.63 4.95
CA LYS A 56 -6.96 -8.08 5.19
C LYS A 56 -5.69 -8.59 5.87
N ILE A 57 -4.53 -8.19 5.35
CA ILE A 57 -3.22 -8.60 5.89
C ILE A 57 -3.03 -8.09 7.31
N VAL A 58 -3.26 -6.81 7.57
CA VAL A 58 -3.00 -6.22 8.90
C VAL A 58 -3.95 -6.76 9.98
N ARG A 59 -5.13 -7.25 9.60
CA ARG A 59 -6.09 -7.89 10.51
C ARG A 59 -5.83 -9.38 10.71
N ASP A 60 -5.00 -10.00 9.87
CA ASP A 60 -4.67 -11.41 10.00
C ASP A 60 -3.73 -11.62 11.20
N PRO A 61 -4.11 -12.45 12.19
CA PRO A 61 -3.24 -12.76 13.32
C PRO A 61 -1.87 -13.29 12.88
N LEU A 62 -1.82 -14.10 11.81
CA LEU A 62 -0.56 -14.63 11.28
C LEU A 62 0.37 -13.51 10.84
N PHE A 63 -0.17 -12.42 10.27
CA PHE A 63 0.64 -11.28 9.88
C PHE A 63 1.31 -10.59 11.08
N CYS A 64 0.63 -10.54 12.22
CA CYS A 64 1.14 -9.95 13.46
C CYS A 64 2.05 -10.90 14.25
N ASP A 65 1.76 -12.20 14.20
CA ASP A 65 2.40 -13.25 15.00
C ASP A 65 3.59 -13.93 14.28
N LEU A 66 3.84 -13.59 13.01
CA LEU A 66 4.98 -14.09 12.25
C LEU A 66 6.31 -13.72 12.93
N GLU A 67 7.04 -14.74 13.39
CA GLU A 67 8.46 -14.67 13.80
C GLU A 67 9.37 -14.04 12.73
N THR A 68 8.86 -13.95 11.50
CA THR A 68 9.54 -13.38 10.35
C THR A 68 9.53 -11.86 10.36
N ARG A 69 8.68 -11.19 11.17
CA ARG A 69 8.63 -9.71 11.23
C ARG A 69 9.92 -9.07 11.76
N PRO A 70 10.52 -9.53 12.89
CA PRO A 70 11.83 -9.04 13.31
C PRO A 70 12.89 -9.19 12.23
N TRP A 71 12.94 -10.35 11.55
CA TRP A 71 13.87 -10.58 10.45
C TRP A 71 13.60 -9.62 9.28
N LEU A 72 12.34 -9.47 8.87
CA LEU A 72 11.94 -8.58 7.78
C LEU A 72 12.35 -7.14 8.08
N TRP A 73 12.13 -6.64 9.30
CA TRP A 73 12.56 -5.30 9.69
C TRP A 73 14.07 -5.12 9.70
N ALA A 74 14.83 -6.17 10.06
CA ALA A 74 16.28 -6.14 10.04
C ALA A 74 16.88 -6.21 8.62
N ASN A 75 16.16 -6.82 7.67
CA ASN A 75 16.62 -7.06 6.29
C ASN A 75 15.91 -6.16 5.26
N LEU A 76 15.04 -5.26 5.70
CA LEU A 76 14.37 -4.32 4.82
C LEU A 76 15.35 -3.24 4.39
N GLU A 77 15.93 -3.41 3.20
CA GLU A 77 16.87 -2.46 2.63
C GLU A 77 16.18 -1.31 1.88
N ARG A 78 16.97 -0.31 1.50
CA ARG A 78 16.51 0.78 0.65
C ARG A 78 16.24 0.22 -0.75
N PHE A 79 14.96 0.03 -1.05
CA PHE A 79 14.50 -0.42 -2.36
C PHE A 79 14.12 0.76 -3.27
N ASP A 80 14.85 0.94 -4.37
CA ASP A 80 14.50 1.91 -5.41
C ASP A 80 13.42 1.32 -6.33
N ARG A 81 12.19 1.73 -6.06
CA ARG A 81 10.99 1.25 -6.76
C ARG A 81 10.97 1.64 -8.23
N GLN A 82 11.49 2.82 -8.58
CA GLN A 82 11.44 3.30 -9.96
C GLN A 82 12.51 2.59 -10.79
N ALA A 83 13.74 2.47 -10.25
CA ALA A 83 14.80 1.73 -10.91
C ALA A 83 14.41 0.26 -11.16
N TYR A 84 13.68 -0.36 -10.23
CA TYR A 84 13.16 -1.72 -10.40
C TYR A 84 12.14 -1.83 -11.55
N LEU A 85 11.21 -0.87 -11.65
CA LEU A 85 10.24 -0.84 -12.76
C LEU A 85 10.92 -0.57 -14.10
N ASP A 86 11.90 0.33 -14.13
CA ASP A 86 12.67 0.63 -15.34
C ASP A 86 13.48 -0.60 -15.80
N TYR A 87 14.04 -1.36 -14.85
CA TYR A 87 14.70 -2.64 -15.14
C TYR A 87 13.72 -3.66 -15.75
N ILE A 88 12.53 -3.84 -15.17
CA ILE A 88 11.52 -4.74 -15.73
C ILE A 88 11.09 -4.29 -17.13
N LEU A 89 10.86 -3.00 -17.34
CA LEU A 89 10.50 -2.45 -18.65
C LEU A 89 11.61 -2.63 -19.69
N SER A 90 12.88 -2.68 -19.27
CA SER A 90 13.99 -2.99 -20.17
C SER A 90 13.96 -4.43 -20.68
N GLN A 91 13.34 -5.35 -19.93
CA GLN A 91 13.23 -6.77 -20.26
C GLN A 91 11.86 -7.14 -20.86
N HIS A 92 10.84 -6.33 -20.60
CA HIS A 92 9.46 -6.58 -20.98
C HIS A 92 8.81 -5.34 -21.60
N ASN A 93 8.05 -5.52 -22.68
CA ASN A 93 7.44 -4.40 -23.41
C ASN A 93 6.28 -3.72 -22.67
N TYR A 94 5.82 -4.27 -21.54
CA TYR A 94 4.65 -3.77 -20.83
C TYR A 94 4.67 -4.19 -19.37
N ILE A 95 4.23 -3.29 -18.49
CA ILE A 95 3.96 -3.58 -17.07
C ILE A 95 2.48 -3.31 -16.80
N PRO A 96 1.72 -4.28 -16.25
CA PRO A 96 0.36 -4.05 -15.79
C PRO A 96 0.29 -2.94 -14.73
N GLU A 97 -0.70 -2.04 -14.86
CA GLU A 97 -0.84 -0.89 -13.96
C GLU A 97 -0.98 -1.30 -12.49
N ASP A 98 -1.71 -2.39 -12.20
CA ASP A 98 -1.90 -2.91 -10.85
C ASP A 98 -0.57 -3.31 -10.19
N PHE A 99 0.33 -3.93 -10.98
CA PHE A 99 1.66 -4.30 -10.54
C PHE A 99 2.53 -3.05 -10.32
N ARG A 100 2.46 -2.09 -11.24
CA ARG A 100 3.13 -0.79 -11.09
C ARG A 100 2.70 -0.11 -9.79
N LEU A 101 1.40 -0.03 -9.54
CA LEU A 101 0.83 0.56 -8.32
C LEU A 101 1.24 -0.19 -7.06
N TRP A 102 1.29 -1.52 -7.09
CA TRP A 102 1.84 -2.31 -5.99
C TRP A 102 3.27 -1.86 -5.68
N ILE A 103 4.18 -1.94 -6.66
CA ILE A 103 5.58 -1.59 -6.44
C ILE A 103 5.74 -0.15 -5.93
N LEU A 104 5.01 0.81 -6.51
CA LEU A 104 5.13 2.23 -6.18
C LEU A 104 4.48 2.61 -4.84
N GLU A 105 3.33 2.04 -4.48
CA GLU A 105 2.51 2.54 -3.38
C GLU A 105 2.53 1.64 -2.14
N TRP A 106 2.83 0.35 -2.27
CA TRP A 106 2.73 -0.61 -1.15
C TRP A 106 3.59 -0.21 0.06
N PRO A 107 3.10 -0.33 1.31
CA PRO A 107 3.90 0.03 2.47
C PRO A 107 5.05 -0.97 2.72
N ASN A 108 6.29 -0.47 2.84
CA ASN A 108 7.46 -1.32 3.13
C ASN A 108 7.33 -2.17 4.41
N LYS A 109 6.60 -1.66 5.42
CA LYS A 109 6.37 -2.37 6.69
C LYS A 109 5.24 -3.41 6.59
N ALA A 110 4.50 -3.41 5.48
CA ALA A 110 3.42 -4.35 5.18
C ALA A 110 3.85 -5.42 4.16
N VAL A 111 5.16 -5.60 3.98
CA VAL A 111 5.72 -6.52 3.01
C VAL A 111 5.42 -7.97 3.40
N ILE A 112 5.06 -8.76 2.39
CA ILE A 112 4.95 -10.22 2.46
C ILE A 112 6.31 -10.79 2.02
N ALA A 113 6.97 -11.53 2.90
CA ALA A 113 8.40 -11.88 2.77
C ALA A 113 8.81 -12.46 1.41
N CYS A 114 8.01 -13.37 0.82
CA CYS A 114 8.36 -14.03 -0.44
C CYS A 114 7.85 -13.31 -1.70
N ALA A 115 7.17 -12.16 -1.56
CA ALA A 115 6.52 -11.47 -2.68
C ALA A 115 7.10 -10.09 -2.97
N TRP A 116 7.97 -9.56 -2.10
CA TRP A 116 8.50 -8.21 -2.25
C TRP A 116 9.91 -8.20 -2.83
N PRO A 117 10.14 -7.51 -3.96
CA PRO A 117 11.44 -7.50 -4.63
C PRO A 117 12.54 -6.76 -3.87
N GLY A 118 12.17 -5.95 -2.87
CA GLY A 118 13.13 -5.25 -2.01
C GLY A 118 13.69 -6.10 -0.87
N LEU A 119 13.45 -7.41 -0.84
CA LEU A 119 14.02 -8.33 0.14
C LEU A 119 15.12 -9.19 -0.50
N PRO A 120 16.16 -9.57 0.26
CA PRO A 120 17.21 -10.46 -0.24
C PRO A 120 16.64 -11.84 -0.61
N GLU A 121 17.14 -12.43 -1.70
CA GLU A 121 16.71 -13.75 -2.23
C GLU A 121 16.82 -14.89 -1.22
N ALA A 122 17.60 -14.71 -0.14
CA ALA A 122 17.86 -15.69 0.90
C ALA A 122 16.60 -16.26 1.57
N TYR A 123 15.45 -15.58 1.52
CA TYR A 123 14.22 -16.07 2.14
C TYR A 123 13.42 -17.05 1.26
N CYS A 124 13.60 -17.03 -0.06
CA CYS A 124 12.90 -17.94 -0.99
C CYS A 124 13.63 -19.27 -1.22
N ALA A 125 14.86 -19.39 -0.69
CA ALA A 125 15.69 -20.58 -0.81
C ALA A 125 15.61 -21.47 0.43
N LYS A 126 14.41 -21.96 0.78
CA LYS A 126 14.22 -23.15 1.64
C LYS A 126 12.98 -23.93 1.20
#